data_AF-F6W1T4-F1
#
_entry.id   AF-F6W1T4-F1
#
_cell.length_a   1.000
_cell.length_b   1.000
_cell.length_c   1.000
_cell.angle_alpha   90.00
_cell.angle_beta   90.00
_cell.angle_gamma   90.00
#
_symmetry.space_group_name_H-M   'P 1'
#
loop_
_entity.id
_entity.type
_entity.pdbx_description
1 polymer ?
#
loop_
_entity_poly.entity_id
_entity_poly.type
_entity_poly.pdbx_seq_one_letter_code
_entity_poly.pdbx_strand_id
1 'polypeptide(L)'
;MSGRGKQGGKARAKAKTRSSRAGLQFPVGRVHRLLRKGNYAERVGAGAPVYLAAVLEYLTAEILELAGNAARDNKKTRIIPRHLQLAIRNDEELNKLLGKIRDYHKSTEPADPQAAISATGARDPAGL
;
A
#
# COMPACT_ATOMS: atom_id res chain seq x y z
N MET A 1 46.40 -20.23 -23.33
CA MET A 1 45.59 -19.46 -22.35
C MET A 1 44.50 -18.69 -23.09
N SER A 2 43.28 -19.22 -23.22
CA SER A 2 42.17 -18.52 -23.91
C SER A 2 41.21 -17.90 -22.90
N GLY A 3 41.55 -16.70 -22.42
CA GLY A 3 40.64 -15.86 -21.65
C GLY A 3 39.64 -15.19 -22.57
N ARG A 4 38.48 -15.82 -22.82
CA ARG A 4 37.38 -15.19 -23.57
C ARG A 4 36.57 -14.31 -22.62
N GLY A 5 37.06 -13.09 -22.42
CA GLY A 5 36.37 -12.01 -21.72
C GLY A 5 35.10 -11.56 -22.46
N LYS A 6 34.07 -11.25 -21.66
CA LYS A 6 32.84 -10.48 -21.96
C LYS A 6 32.22 -10.69 -23.35
N GLN A 7 31.10 -11.43 -23.36
CA GLN A 7 30.08 -11.37 -24.42
C GLN A 7 29.57 -9.92 -24.59
N GLY A 8 30.22 -9.16 -25.46
CA GLY A 8 29.91 -7.76 -25.77
C GLY A 8 29.40 -7.54 -27.19
N GLY A 9 28.70 -8.52 -27.81
CA GLY A 9 28.41 -8.45 -29.25
C GLY A 9 27.19 -9.22 -29.75
N LYS A 10 26.18 -9.49 -28.93
CA LYS A 10 24.86 -9.96 -29.42
C LYS A 10 23.81 -8.95 -29.00
N ALA A 11 22.87 -8.62 -29.90
CA ALA A 11 21.70 -7.81 -29.60
C ALA A 11 21.10 -8.34 -28.29
N ARG A 12 21.15 -7.52 -27.24
CA ARG A 12 20.89 -7.97 -25.87
C ARG A 12 19.41 -8.32 -25.80
N ALA A 13 19.10 -9.62 -25.70
CA ALA A 13 17.73 -10.07 -25.47
C ALA A 13 17.14 -9.28 -24.29
N LYS A 14 15.85 -8.89 -24.39
CA LYS A 14 15.18 -8.11 -23.33
C LYS A 14 15.43 -8.79 -21.98
N ALA A 15 16.12 -8.10 -21.09
CA ALA A 15 16.46 -8.64 -19.78
C ALA A 15 15.17 -8.89 -19.00
N LYS A 16 14.95 -10.13 -18.53
CA LYS A 16 13.85 -10.45 -17.61
C LYS A 16 13.95 -9.58 -16.36
N THR A 17 12.83 -9.02 -15.93
CA THR A 17 12.76 -8.19 -14.71
C THR A 17 12.95 -9.06 -13.47
N ARG A 18 13.41 -8.48 -12.37
CA ARG A 18 13.52 -9.22 -11.09
C ARG A 18 12.16 -9.74 -10.61
N SER A 19 11.08 -8.99 -10.81
CA SER A 19 9.71 -9.43 -10.53
C SER A 19 9.35 -10.68 -11.32
N SER A 20 9.56 -10.68 -12.65
CA SER A 20 9.26 -11.84 -13.49
C SER A 20 10.10 -13.08 -13.14
N ARG A 21 11.32 -12.90 -12.63
CA ARG A 21 12.18 -14.00 -12.17
C ARG A 21 11.72 -14.56 -10.82
N ALA A 22 11.12 -13.73 -9.98
CA ALA A 22 10.62 -14.11 -8.67
C ALA A 22 9.15 -14.59 -8.70
N GLY A 23 8.47 -14.50 -9.85
CA GLY A 23 7.05 -14.85 -9.96
C GLY A 23 6.10 -13.84 -9.31
N LEU A 24 6.54 -12.60 -9.10
CA LEU A 24 5.77 -11.57 -8.40
C LEU A 24 5.15 -10.57 -9.38
N GLN A 25 3.90 -10.17 -9.12
CA GLN A 25 3.27 -9.02 -9.77
C GLN A 25 3.85 -7.70 -9.24
N PHE A 26 4.22 -7.66 -7.95
CA PHE A 26 4.75 -6.47 -7.31
C PHE A 26 6.15 -6.09 -7.81
N PRO A 27 6.46 -4.79 -7.87
CA PRO A 27 7.67 -4.30 -8.52
C PRO A 27 8.92 -4.39 -7.61
N VAL A 28 9.60 -5.55 -7.59
CA VAL A 28 10.87 -5.77 -6.87
C VAL A 28 11.92 -4.69 -7.20
N GLY A 29 11.93 -4.23 -8.46
CA GLY A 29 12.71 -3.07 -8.93
C GLY A 29 12.57 -1.84 -8.04
N ARG A 30 11.31 -1.43 -7.87
CA ARG A 30 10.89 -0.23 -7.13
C ARG A 30 11.09 -0.39 -5.63
N VAL A 31 10.75 -1.55 -5.07
CA VAL A 31 10.92 -1.85 -3.64
C VAL A 31 12.38 -1.69 -3.22
N HIS A 32 13.33 -2.25 -3.98
CA HIS A 32 14.76 -2.06 -3.70
C HIS A 32 15.14 -0.57 -3.69
N ARG A 33 14.73 0.20 -4.70
CA ARG A 33 15.04 1.63 -4.76
C ARG A 33 14.48 2.39 -3.55
N LEU A 34 13.25 2.07 -3.12
CA LEU A 34 12.65 2.67 -1.94
C LEU A 34 13.39 2.31 -0.66
N LEU A 35 13.80 1.04 -0.49
CA LEU A 35 14.62 0.62 0.65
C LEU A 35 15.96 1.37 0.71
N ARG A 36 16.61 1.61 -0.43
CA ARG A 36 17.87 2.38 -0.48
C ARG A 36 17.65 3.87 -0.21
N LYS A 37 16.57 4.46 -0.72
CA LYS A 37 16.24 5.88 -0.49
C LYS A 37 15.79 6.14 0.95
N GLY A 38 15.20 5.14 1.61
CA GLY A 38 14.68 5.26 2.97
C GLY A 38 15.73 5.26 4.08
N ASN A 39 17.02 5.09 3.75
CA ASN A 39 18.14 5.08 4.70
C ASN A 39 17.96 4.09 5.88
N TYR A 40 17.27 2.97 5.67
CA TYR A 40 17.02 1.96 6.72
C TYR A 40 18.30 1.21 7.13
N ALA A 41 19.27 1.10 6.24
CA ALA A 41 20.57 0.46 6.47
C ALA A 41 21.58 0.95 5.43
N GLU A 42 22.88 0.89 5.76
CA GLU A 42 23.97 1.24 4.85
C GLU A 42 23.95 0.39 3.56
N ARG A 43 23.64 -0.91 3.69
CA ARG A 43 23.57 -1.87 2.58
C ARG A 43 22.23 -2.61 2.61
N VAL A 44 21.68 -2.83 1.42
CA VAL A 44 20.45 -3.63 1.23
C VAL A 44 20.83 -4.89 0.44
N GLY A 45 20.64 -6.05 1.06
CA GLY A 45 20.89 -7.35 0.43
C GLY A 45 19.97 -7.60 -0.77
N ALA A 46 20.44 -8.37 -1.76
CA ALA A 46 19.69 -8.58 -3.01
C ALA A 46 18.34 -9.31 -2.82
N GLY A 47 18.23 -10.16 -1.80
CA GLY A 47 17.00 -10.90 -1.47
C GLY A 47 15.95 -10.08 -0.69
N ALA A 48 16.37 -9.07 0.07
CA ALA A 48 15.47 -8.23 0.87
C ALA A 48 14.30 -7.62 0.07
N PRO A 49 14.52 -6.98 -1.10
CA PRO A 49 13.42 -6.43 -1.88
C PRO A 49 12.53 -7.49 -2.54
N VAL A 50 13.02 -8.72 -2.71
CA VAL A 50 12.20 -9.83 -3.23
C VAL A 50 11.24 -10.29 -2.15
N TYR A 51 11.78 -10.56 -0.96
CA TYR A 51 10.99 -10.99 0.19
C TYR A 51 9.93 -9.95 0.56
N LEU A 52 10.33 -8.67 0.68
CA LEU A 52 9.38 -7.61 1.01
C LEU A 52 8.32 -7.43 -0.08
N ALA A 53 8.67 -7.51 -1.36
CA ALA A 53 7.67 -7.44 -2.43
C ALA A 53 6.66 -8.58 -2.35
N ALA A 54 7.11 -9.81 -2.04
CA ALA A 54 6.23 -10.96 -1.88
C ALA A 54 5.26 -10.78 -0.69
N VAL A 55 5.76 -10.32 0.45
CA VAL A 55 4.90 -10.04 1.64
C VAL A 55 3.87 -8.97 1.33
N LEU A 56 4.27 -7.87 0.66
CA LEU A 56 3.34 -6.80 0.29
C LEU A 56 2.29 -7.27 -0.73
N GLU A 57 2.68 -8.13 -1.68
CA GLU A 57 1.76 -8.72 -2.64
C GLU A 57 0.75 -9.64 -1.96
N TYR A 58 1.22 -10.50 -1.05
CA TYR A 58 0.39 -11.39 -0.24
C TYR A 58 -0.64 -10.63 0.58
N LEU A 59 -0.21 -9.64 1.37
CA LEU A 59 -1.13 -8.83 2.19
C LEU A 59 -2.15 -8.07 1.33
N THR A 60 -1.73 -7.59 0.15
CA THR A 60 -2.64 -6.91 -0.78
C THR A 60 -3.68 -7.88 -1.32
N ALA A 61 -3.27 -9.10 -1.70
CA ALA A 61 -4.18 -10.13 -2.18
C ALA A 61 -5.21 -10.53 -1.10
N GLU A 62 -4.77 -10.74 0.14
CA GLU A 62 -5.65 -11.10 1.26
C GLU A 62 -6.73 -10.04 1.50
N ILE A 63 -6.35 -8.76 1.57
CA ILE A 63 -7.29 -7.65 1.76
C ILE A 63 -8.26 -7.55 0.59
N LEU A 64 -7.79 -7.75 -0.65
CA LEU A 64 -8.63 -7.67 -1.84
C LEU A 64 -9.60 -8.85 -1.98
N GLU A 65 -9.19 -10.05 -1.55
CA GLU A 65 -10.05 -11.23 -1.50
C GLU A 65 -11.24 -10.99 -0.55
N LEU A 66 -10.95 -10.60 0.69
CA LEU A 66 -11.98 -10.32 1.70
C LEU A 66 -12.87 -9.12 1.29
N ALA A 67 -12.29 -8.07 0.72
CA ALA A 67 -13.06 -6.93 0.24
C ALA A 67 -13.89 -7.26 -1.01
N GLY A 68 -13.42 -8.19 -1.85
CA GLY A 68 -14.16 -8.75 -2.97
C GLY A 68 -15.38 -9.54 -2.50
N ASN A 69 -15.22 -10.36 -1.47
CA ASN A 69 -16.31 -11.08 -0.82
C ASN A 69 -17.34 -10.11 -0.22
N ALA A 70 -16.89 -9.10 0.54
CA ALA A 70 -17.77 -8.06 1.07
C ALA A 70 -18.50 -7.26 -0.03
N ALA A 71 -17.88 -7.05 -1.20
CA ALA A 71 -18.54 -6.42 -2.33
C ALA A 71 -19.64 -7.31 -2.91
N ARG A 72 -19.33 -8.61 -3.10
CA ARG A 72 -20.27 -9.62 -3.61
C ARG A 72 -21.48 -9.78 -2.69
N ASP A 73 -21.27 -9.83 -1.38
CA ASP A 73 -22.35 -9.92 -0.38
C ASP A 73 -23.29 -8.71 -0.44
N ASN A 74 -22.73 -7.53 -0.71
CA ASN A 74 -23.50 -6.30 -0.93
C ASN A 74 -24.07 -6.19 -2.36
N LYS A 75 -24.02 -7.26 -3.16
CA LYS A 75 -24.49 -7.34 -4.55
C LYS A 75 -23.85 -6.26 -5.44
N LYS A 76 -22.57 -5.95 -5.20
CA LYS A 76 -21.76 -5.01 -5.99
C LYS A 76 -20.62 -5.74 -6.68
N THR A 77 -20.27 -5.31 -7.88
CA THR A 77 -19.13 -5.84 -8.64
C THR A 77 -17.84 -5.03 -8.44
N ARG A 78 -17.95 -3.83 -7.83
CA ARG A 78 -16.83 -2.93 -7.58
C ARG A 78 -16.53 -2.85 -6.09
N ILE A 79 -15.26 -3.03 -5.75
CA ILE A 79 -14.74 -2.77 -4.40
C ILE A 79 -14.73 -1.25 -4.16
N ILE A 80 -15.31 -0.82 -3.03
CA ILE A 80 -15.32 0.57 -2.57
C ILE A 80 -14.72 0.64 -1.15
N PRO A 81 -14.38 1.83 -0.62
CA PRO A 81 -13.80 1.96 0.72
C PRO A 81 -14.57 1.25 1.84
N ARG A 82 -15.92 1.20 1.76
CA ARG A 82 -16.75 0.46 2.71
C ARG A 82 -16.42 -1.04 2.74
N HIS A 83 -16.18 -1.67 1.59
CA HIS A 83 -15.86 -3.10 1.54
C HIS A 83 -14.48 -3.39 2.15
N LEU A 84 -13.50 -2.51 1.91
CA LEU A 84 -12.19 -2.59 2.57
C LEU A 84 -12.31 -2.47 4.08
N GLN A 85 -13.14 -1.52 4.55
CA GLN A 85 -13.35 -1.35 5.99
C GLN A 85 -14.03 -2.56 6.63
N LEU A 86 -15.03 -3.16 5.97
CA LEU A 86 -15.68 -4.38 6.43
C LEU A 86 -14.72 -5.56 6.49
N ALA A 87 -13.94 -5.78 5.42
CA ALA A 87 -12.91 -6.82 5.36
C ALA A 87 -11.91 -6.70 6.51
N ILE A 88 -11.35 -5.50 6.72
CA ILE A 88 -10.35 -5.27 7.77
C ILE A 88 -10.93 -5.43 9.17
N ARG A 89 -12.18 -5.00 9.43
CA ARG A 89 -12.78 -5.07 10.77
C ARG A 89 -13.19 -6.47 11.17
N ASN A 90 -13.62 -7.27 10.20
CA ASN A 90 -14.14 -8.61 10.45
C ASN A 90 -13.03 -9.67 10.51
N ASP A 91 -11.82 -9.32 10.08
CA ASP A 91 -10.64 -10.17 10.19
C ASP A 91 -9.76 -9.75 11.38
N GLU A 92 -9.47 -10.68 12.29
CA GLU A 92 -8.75 -10.38 13.54
C GLU A 92 -7.32 -9.91 13.29
N GLU A 93 -6.61 -10.56 12.36
CA GLU A 93 -5.21 -10.27 12.08
C GLU A 93 -5.05 -8.93 11.39
N LEU A 94 -5.88 -8.64 10.38
CA LEU A 94 -5.91 -7.36 9.67
C LEU A 94 -6.39 -6.22 10.59
N ASN A 95 -7.38 -6.46 11.45
CA ASN A 95 -7.82 -5.47 12.43
C ASN A 95 -6.70 -5.15 13.43
N LYS A 96 -5.93 -6.16 13.87
CA LYS A 96 -4.78 -5.96 14.73
C LYS A 96 -3.65 -5.21 14.03
N LEU A 97 -3.38 -5.54 12.77
CA LEU A 97 -2.33 -4.92 11.95
C LEU A 97 -2.65 -3.45 11.63
N LEU A 98 -3.91 -3.14 11.30
CA LEU A 98 -4.34 -1.84 10.76
C LEU A 98 -5.18 -1.00 11.73
N GLY A 99 -5.49 -1.51 12.93
CA GLY A 99 -6.41 -0.88 13.87
C GLY A 99 -6.03 0.56 14.25
N LYS A 100 -4.73 0.86 14.34
CA LYS A 100 -4.23 2.21 14.66
C LYS A 100 -4.42 3.22 13.52
N ILE A 101 -4.45 2.79 12.26
CA ILE A 101 -4.59 3.69 11.09
C ILE A 101 -5.96 4.39 11.10
N ARG A 102 -6.98 3.69 11.61
CA ARG A 102 -8.33 4.24 11.81
C ARG A 102 -8.32 5.42 12.79
N ASP A 103 -7.57 5.30 13.87
CA ASP A 103 -7.61 6.29 14.95
C ASP A 103 -6.92 7.61 14.53
N TYR A 104 -5.95 7.53 13.61
CA TYR A 104 -5.36 8.72 12.97
C TYR A 104 -6.33 9.51 12.09
N HIS A 105 -7.28 8.86 11.39
CA HIS A 105 -8.29 9.59 10.60
C HIS A 105 -9.35 10.24 11.51
N LYS A 106 -9.64 9.62 12.67
CA LYS A 106 -10.58 10.19 13.66
C LYS A 106 -10.00 11.36 14.43
N SER A 107 -8.69 11.37 14.70
CA SER A 107 -8.04 12.51 15.37
C SER A 107 -7.88 13.74 14.46
N THR A 108 -8.06 13.58 13.14
CA THR A 108 -8.07 14.68 12.17
C THR A 108 -9.48 15.17 11.80
N GLU A 109 -10.54 14.48 12.25
CA GLU A 109 -11.91 14.99 12.17
C GLU A 109 -12.21 15.80 13.45
N PRO A 110 -12.84 16.98 13.34
CA PRO A 110 -13.26 17.71 14.54
C PRO A 110 -14.17 16.81 15.38
N ALA A 111 -13.83 16.66 16.66
CA ALA A 111 -14.48 15.75 17.60
C ALA A 111 -15.99 16.02 17.79
N ASP A 112 -16.50 17.14 17.26
CA ASP A 112 -17.89 17.54 17.35
C ASP A 112 -18.35 18.27 16.07
N PRO A 113 -19.24 17.66 15.26
CA PRO A 113 -19.90 18.32 14.14
C PRO A 113 -20.73 19.55 14.57
N GLN A 114 -21.20 19.64 15.82
CA GLN A 114 -21.97 20.78 16.31
C GLN A 114 -21.06 22.00 16.57
N ALA A 115 -19.84 21.80 17.07
CA ALA A 115 -18.89 22.89 17.31
C ALA A 115 -18.49 23.67 16.04
N ALA A 116 -18.46 23.01 14.87
CA ALA A 116 -18.16 23.65 13.60
C ALA A 116 -19.28 24.58 13.12
N ILE A 117 -20.54 24.26 13.44
CA ILE A 117 -21.72 25.05 13.05
C ILE A 117 -21.78 26.33 13.89
N SER A 118 -21.39 26.26 15.17
CA SER A 118 -21.34 27.39 16.11
C SER A 118 -20.36 28.49 15.68
N ALA A 119 -19.23 28.13 15.05
CA ALA A 119 -18.20 29.09 14.64
C ALA A 119 -18.60 29.93 13.40
N THR A 120 -19.55 29.45 12.60
CA THR A 120 -20.09 30.18 11.43
C THR A 120 -21.24 31.14 11.77
N GLY A 121 -21.78 31.09 12.99
CA GLY A 121 -22.89 31.94 13.44
C GLY A 121 -22.50 33.28 14.07
N ALA A 122 -21.21 33.52 14.33
CA ALA A 122 -20.72 34.72 15.02
C ALA A 122 -20.13 35.77 14.06
N ARG A 123 -20.82 36.05 12.95
CA ARG A 123 -20.61 37.31 12.22
C ARG A 123 -21.79 38.22 12.53
N ASP A 124 -21.58 39.10 13.52
CA ASP A 124 -22.50 40.17 13.89
C ASP A 124 -22.95 40.97 12.66
N PRO A 125 -24.27 41.14 12.44
CA PRO A 125 -24.79 42.16 11.55
C PRO A 125 -25.33 43.32 12.39
N ALA A 126 -24.47 44.23 12.86
CA ALA A 126 -24.94 45.50 13.43
C ALA A 126 -23.86 46.62 13.42
N GLY A 127 -23.97 47.52 12.45
CA GLY A 127 -24.04 48.97 12.65
C GLY A 127 -22.84 49.74 13.22
N LEU A 128 -22.00 50.28 12.33
CA LEU A 128 -21.77 51.71 12.03
C LEU A 128 -20.67 51.86 10.99
#